data_AF-A0A2L2Z651-F1
#
_entry.id   AF-A0A2L2Z651-F1
#
_cell.length_a   1.000
_cell.length_b   1.000
_cell.length_c   1.000
_cell.angle_alpha   90.00
_cell.angle_beta   90.00
_cell.angle_gamma   90.00
#
_symmetry.space_group_name_H-M   'P 1'
#
loop_
_entity.id
_entity.type
_entity.pdbx_description
1 polymer ?
#
loop_
_entity_poly.entity_id
_entity_poly.type
_entity_poly.pdbx_seq_one_letter_code
_entity_poly.pdbx_strand_id
1 'polypeptide(L)' 'QPGAFRCYLDVGLARTTTGAKIFGVMKGAVDGGLDIPHSNKRFSGYDAESKEFCPEVHRKHIF' A
#
# COMPACT_ATOMS: atom_id res chain seq x y z
N GLN A 1 12.92 -12.86 -20.19
CA GLN A 1 12.20 -13.32 -18.98
C GLN A 1 10.78 -12.76 -19.03
N PRO A 2 9.75 -13.52 -18.64
CA PRO A 2 8.42 -12.93 -18.41
C PRO A 2 8.53 -11.89 -17.28
N GLY A 3 7.85 -10.76 -17.43
CA GLY A 3 7.77 -9.73 -16.38
C GLY A 3 6.91 -10.19 -15.19
N ALA A 4 6.93 -9.42 -14.09
CA ALA A 4 6.02 -9.63 -12.98
C ALA A 4 4.55 -9.57 -13.45
N PHE A 5 3.67 -10.33 -12.79
CA PHE A 5 2.25 -10.32 -13.13
C PHE A 5 1.62 -8.98 -12.73
N ARG A 6 1.18 -8.22 -13.74
CA ARG A 6 0.51 -6.93 -13.54
C ARG A 6 -0.94 -7.15 -13.14
N CYS A 7 -1.37 -6.56 -12.02
CA CYS A 7 -2.76 -6.55 -11.60
C CYS A 7 -3.15 -5.21 -10.95
N TYR A 8 -4.45 -5.04 -10.72
CA TYR A 8 -5.03 -3.84 -10.13
C TYR A 8 -5.79 -4.22 -8.86
N LEU A 9 -5.67 -3.38 -7.82
CA LEU A 9 -6.42 -3.56 -6.58
C LEU A 9 -7.85 -3.03 -6.77
N ASP A 10 -8.85 -3.89 -6.57
CA ASP A 10 -10.24 -3.49 -6.40
C ASP A 10 -10.56 -3.36 -4.90
N VAL A 11 -11.02 -2.17 -4.48
CA VAL A 11 -11.39 -1.88 -3.09
C VAL A 11 -12.88 -2.09 -2.83
N GLY A 12 -13.68 -2.36 -3.86
CA GLY A 12 -15.13 -2.48 -3.80
C GLY A 12 -15.78 -1.24 -3.17
N LEU A 13 -16.62 -1.48 -2.17
CA LEU A 13 -17.33 -0.43 -1.42
C LEU A 13 -16.50 0.14 -0.24
N ALA A 14 -15.28 -0.33 -0.03
CA ALA A 14 -14.46 0.13 1.07
C ALA A 14 -14.00 1.58 0.84
N ARG A 15 -14.14 2.42 1.88
CA ARG A 15 -13.67 3.80 1.83
C ARG A 15 -12.13 3.84 1.77
N THR A 16 -11.59 4.62 0.85
CA THR A 16 -10.14 4.80 0.66
C THR A 16 -9.56 5.82 1.66
N THR A 17 -9.31 5.39 2.89
CA THR A 17 -8.64 6.19 3.92
C THR A 17 -7.15 5.83 4.05
N THR A 18 -6.33 6.80 4.43
CA THR A 18 -4.90 6.55 4.71
C THR A 18 -4.77 5.63 5.91
N GLY A 19 -3.96 4.58 5.79
CA GLY A 19 -3.80 3.54 6.83
C GLY A 19 -4.87 2.45 6.84
N ALA A 20 -5.81 2.44 5.88
CA ALA A 20 -6.78 1.34 5.78
C ALA A 20 -6.10 -0.02 5.55
N LYS A 21 -6.61 -1.08 6.21
CA LYS A 21 -6.05 -2.45 6.13
C LYS A 21 -5.99 -3.01 4.70
N ILE A 22 -6.90 -2.59 3.81
CA ILE A 22 -6.89 -2.94 2.38
C ILE A 22 -5.56 -2.55 1.71
N PHE A 23 -4.97 -1.41 2.09
CA PHE A 23 -3.67 -1.01 1.55
C PHE A 23 -2.51 -1.79 2.18
N GLY A 24 -2.69 -2.37 3.37
CA GLY A 24 -1.77 -3.36 3.94
C GLY A 24 -1.77 -4.67 3.15
N VAL A 25 -2.96 -5.15 2.72
CA VAL A 25 -3.08 -6.31 1.83
C VAL A 25 -2.37 -6.04 0.49
N MET A 26 -2.60 -4.85 -0.09
CA MET A 26 -1.88 -4.43 -1.31
C MET A 26 -0.37 -4.42 -1.11
N LYS A 27 0.13 -3.92 0.02
CA LYS A 27 1.56 -3.92 0.33
C LYS A 27 2.12 -5.34 0.38
N GLY A 28 1.45 -6.25 1.07
CA GLY A 28 1.85 -7.67 1.13
C GLY A 28 1.85 -8.35 -0.25
N ALA A 29 0.86 -8.04 -1.09
CA ALA A 29 0.76 -8.58 -2.44
C ALA A 29 1.93 -8.10 -3.35
N VAL A 30 2.30 -6.82 -3.24
CA VAL A 30 3.47 -6.26 -3.94
C VAL A 30 4.77 -6.87 -3.42
N ASP A 31 4.93 -7.00 -2.10
CA ASP A 31 6.11 -7.61 -1.49
C ASP A 31 6.22 -9.11 -1.85
N GLY A 32 5.09 -9.76 -2.16
CA GLY A 32 5.03 -11.12 -2.69
C GLY A 32 5.33 -11.26 -4.18
N GLY A 33 5.61 -10.16 -4.91
CA GLY A 33 6.05 -10.18 -6.30
C GLY A 33 4.98 -9.85 -7.35
N LEU A 34 3.78 -9.40 -6.94
CA LEU A 34 2.82 -8.84 -7.88
C LEU A 34 3.19 -7.41 -8.26
N ASP A 35 3.02 -7.06 -9.53
CA ASP A 35 3.12 -5.67 -9.97
C ASP A 35 1.76 -4.99 -9.85
N ILE A 36 1.57 -4.21 -8.79
CA ILE A 36 0.37 -3.39 -8.57
C ILE A 36 0.79 -1.92 -8.60
N PRO A 37 0.25 -1.09 -9.51
CA PRO A 37 0.55 0.35 -9.50
C PRO A 37 -0.06 1.01 -8.27
N HIS A 38 0.78 1.66 -7.46
CA HIS A 38 0.34 2.34 -6.25
C HIS A 38 1.26 3.51 -5.87
N SER A 39 0.82 4.30 -4.89
CA SER A 39 1.65 5.31 -4.22
C SER A 39 1.68 5.04 -2.72
N ASN A 40 2.69 5.57 -2.03
CA ASN A 40 2.82 5.48 -0.58
C ASN A 40 1.84 6.38 0.21
N LYS A 41 1.07 7.24 -0.46
CA LYS A 41 0.16 8.23 0.15
C LYS A 41 -0.99 7.63 0.98
N ARG A 42 -1.27 6.34 0.79
CA ARG A 42 -2.34 5.62 1.50
C ARG A 42 -1.84 4.66 2.56
N PHE A 43 -0.52 4.51 2.71
CA PHE A 43 0.06 3.68 3.75
C PHE A 43 0.03 4.37 5.12
N SER A 44 0.02 3.56 6.18
CA SER A 44 0.20 4.05 7.55
C SER A 44 1.57 4.72 7.67
N GLY A 45 1.63 5.89 8.31
CA GLY A 45 2.85 6.69 8.40
C GLY A 45 3.02 7.72 7.28
N TYR A 46 2.07 7.85 6.35
CA TYR A 46 2.02 8.99 5.44
C TYR A 46 1.35 10.19 6.11
N ASP A 47 2.02 11.34 6.09
CA ASP A 47 1.49 12.61 6.55
C ASP A 47 1.10 13.52 5.37
N ALA A 48 -0.13 14.04 5.40
CA ALA A 48 -0.70 14.79 4.27
C ALA A 48 -0.19 16.23 4.21
N GLU A 49 0.21 16.81 5.35
CA GLU A 49 0.68 18.19 5.46
C GLU A 49 2.13 18.31 4.97
N SER A 50 3.04 17.52 5.53
CA SER A 50 4.44 17.44 5.11
C SER A 50 4.63 16.71 3.78
N LYS A 51 3.66 15.88 3.37
CA LYS A 51 3.74 14.98 2.20
C LYS A 51 4.86 13.94 2.33
N GLU A 52 5.25 13.63 3.57
CA GLU A 52 6.30 12.67 3.88
C GLU A 52 5.71 11.32 4.28
N PHE A 53 6.47 10.26 4.01
CA PHE A 53 6.13 8.90 4.39
C PHE A 53 7.18 8.37 5.37
N CYS A 54 6.75 7.96 6.56
CA CYS A 54 7.58 7.33 7.58
C CYS A 54 7.49 5.80 7.50
N PRO A 55 8.51 5.09 6.96
CA PRO A 55 8.47 3.63 6.81
C PRO A 55 8.46 2.88 8.14
N GLU A 56 9.00 3.48 9.20
CA GLU A 56 9.05 2.87 10.53
C GLU A 56 7.65 2.67 11.11
N VAL A 57 6.77 3.66 10.96
CA VAL A 57 5.37 3.56 11.37
C VAL A 57 4.67 2.47 10.56
N HIS A 58 4.92 2.42 9.24
CA HIS A 58 4.34 1.39 8.40
C HIS A 58 4.75 -0.01 8.82
N ARG A 59 6.05 -0.23 9.07
CA ARG A 59 6.60 -1.50 9.53
C ARG A 59 5.98 -1.97 10.85
N LYS A 60 5.78 -1.06 11.81
CA LYS A 60 5.10 -1.35 13.10
C LYS A 60 3.62 -1.76 12.94
N HIS A 61 2.99 -1.49 11.79
CA HIS A 61 1.63 -1.93 11.52
C HIS A 61 1.59 -3.26 10.72
N ILE A 62 2.73 -3.72 10.20
CA ILE A 62 2.85 -5.00 9.49
C ILE A 62 3.11 -6.14 10.47
N PHE A 63 3.94 -5.91 11.49
CA PHE A 63 4.35 -6.87 12.52
C PHE A 63 3.85 -6.43 13.89
#